data_AF-A0A357BGS5-F1
#
_entry.id   AF-A0A357BGS5-F1
#
_cell.length_a   1.000
_cell.length_b   1.000
_cell.length_c   1.000
_cell.angle_alpha   90.00
_cell.angle_beta   90.00
_cell.angle_gamma   90.00
#
_symmetry.space_group_name_H-M   'P 1'
#
loop_
_entity.id
_entity.type
_entity.pdbx_description
1 polymer ?
#
loop_
_entity_poly.entity_id
_entity_poly.type
_entity_poly.pdbx_seq_one_letter_code
_entity_poly.pdbx_strand_id
1 'polypeptide(L)'
;MACGAWINFSPKEFALPPFGKKTIAYTINVPKDARGGYYGVLFFEKDAEEMSGKKGLNVVTRVGSLFFLETQDRSKMATLENVTMTLHTVRGSFTNKGNVILIPDGIFYILDEQGLVVDRGEAEKIYLPPAETAEYSMSFSPELPVGRYTMVMTMDLEDGDVMVKEIDFEKMSSAELRVLKTRD
;
A
#
# COMPACT_ATOMS: atom_id res chain seq x y z
N MET A 1 -12.07 10.08 -5.86
CA MET A 1 -12.46 11.05 -6.90
C MET A 1 -11.23 11.42 -7.73
N ALA A 2 -11.39 11.72 -9.03
CA ALA A 2 -10.26 12.00 -9.91
C ALA A 2 -9.87 13.50 -9.90
N CYS A 3 -8.57 13.83 -9.84
CA CYS A 3 -8.07 15.23 -9.92
C CYS A 3 -7.43 15.60 -11.25
N GLY A 4 -7.50 14.74 -12.28
CA GLY A 4 -6.77 14.95 -13.54
C GLY A 4 -7.07 16.30 -14.21
N ALA A 5 -8.32 16.77 -14.16
CA ALA A 5 -8.72 18.06 -14.72
C ALA A 5 -8.11 19.29 -14.01
N TRP A 6 -7.55 19.11 -12.82
CA TRP A 6 -6.94 20.20 -12.04
C TRP A 6 -5.46 20.38 -12.35
N ILE A 7 -4.83 19.35 -12.93
CA ILE A 7 -3.39 19.27 -13.12
C ILE A 7 -3.06 19.75 -14.53
N ASN A 8 -2.26 20.81 -14.60
CA ASN A 8 -1.64 21.29 -15.83
C ASN A 8 -0.15 21.00 -15.76
N PHE A 9 0.47 20.61 -16.87
CA PHE A 9 1.90 20.32 -16.92
C PHE A 9 2.54 20.79 -18.22
N SER A 10 3.84 21.05 -18.16
CA SER A 10 4.64 21.50 -19.29
C SER A 10 6.09 20.99 -19.17
N PRO A 11 6.69 20.52 -20.28
CA PRO A 11 6.09 20.34 -21.61
C PRO A 11 5.18 19.10 -21.69
N LYS A 12 4.26 19.07 -22.66
CA LYS A 12 3.41 17.89 -22.92
C LYS A 12 4.13 16.81 -23.73
N GLU A 13 5.07 17.23 -24.57
CA GLU A 13 5.88 16.38 -25.43
C GLU A 13 7.33 16.86 -25.39
N PHE A 14 8.27 15.94 -25.43
CA PHE A 14 9.69 16.24 -25.45
C PHE A 14 10.49 15.07 -26.01
N ALA A 15 11.61 15.37 -26.67
CA ALA A 15 12.61 14.37 -26.99
C ALA A 15 13.49 14.11 -25.76
N LEU A 16 13.75 12.83 -25.45
CA LEU A 16 14.65 12.43 -24.38
C LEU A 16 15.81 11.61 -24.97
N PRO A 17 17.05 12.14 -24.95
CA PRO A 17 18.20 11.39 -25.45
C PRO A 17 18.56 10.22 -24.52
N PRO A 18 19.39 9.26 -24.98
CA PRO A 18 19.93 8.21 -24.12
C PRO A 18 20.59 8.78 -22.86
N PHE A 19 20.27 8.20 -21.70
CA PHE A 19 20.70 8.68 -20.37
C PHE A 19 20.29 10.12 -20.02
N GLY A 20 19.42 10.73 -20.82
CA GLY A 20 18.88 12.06 -20.59
C GLY A 20 17.90 12.11 -19.42
N LYS A 21 17.76 13.29 -18.83
CA LYS A 21 16.73 13.61 -17.83
C LYS A 21 15.96 14.84 -18.28
N LYS A 22 14.66 14.88 -18.01
CA LYS A 22 13.81 16.04 -18.26
C LYS A 22 12.99 16.35 -17.02
N THR A 23 13.03 17.60 -16.58
CA THR A 23 12.13 18.10 -15.53
C THR A 23 10.83 18.56 -16.17
N ILE A 24 9.71 18.12 -15.59
CA ILE A 24 8.36 18.49 -16.00
C ILE A 24 7.77 19.36 -14.89
N ALA A 25 7.41 20.59 -15.23
CA ALA A 25 6.73 21.49 -14.31
C ALA A 25 5.23 21.19 -14.34
N TYR A 26 4.59 21.22 -13.18
CA TYR A 26 3.14 21.07 -13.07
C TYR A 26 2.54 22.12 -12.13
N THR A 27 1.26 22.39 -12.31
CA THR A 27 0.45 23.27 -11.47
C THR A 27 -0.89 22.59 -11.20
N ILE A 28 -1.37 22.70 -9.97
CA ILE A 28 -2.63 22.07 -9.54
C ILE A 28 -3.60 23.17 -9.12
N ASN A 29 -4.70 23.31 -9.86
CA ASN A 29 -5.75 24.27 -9.59
C ASN A 29 -6.91 23.59 -8.84
N VAL A 30 -6.79 23.48 -7.52
CA VAL A 30 -7.79 22.82 -6.67
C VAL A 30 -9.04 23.71 -6.54
N PRO A 31 -10.26 23.19 -6.85
CA PRO A 31 -11.51 23.90 -6.62
C PRO A 31 -11.71 24.28 -5.14
N LYS A 32 -12.32 25.43 -4.88
CA LYS A 32 -12.53 25.95 -3.51
C LYS A 32 -13.46 25.07 -2.66
N ASP A 33 -14.31 24.32 -3.30
CA ASP A 33 -15.30 23.41 -2.71
C ASP A 33 -14.80 21.95 -2.61
N ALA A 34 -13.55 21.68 -2.98
CA ALA A 34 -12.96 20.36 -2.84
C ALA A 34 -12.93 19.93 -1.36
N ARG A 35 -13.26 18.66 -1.12
CA ARG A 35 -13.33 18.03 0.22
C ARG A 35 -12.78 16.61 0.17
N GLY A 36 -12.15 16.16 1.24
CA GLY A 36 -11.48 14.86 1.33
C GLY A 36 -10.32 14.70 0.35
N GLY A 37 -10.19 13.50 -0.24
CA GLY A 37 -9.06 13.09 -1.06
C GLY A 37 -9.38 12.88 -2.54
N TYR A 38 -8.45 13.30 -3.38
CA TYR A 38 -8.49 13.11 -4.82
C TYR A 38 -7.21 12.45 -5.31
N TYR A 39 -7.32 11.66 -6.37
CA TYR A 39 -6.17 10.99 -6.94
C TYR A 39 -6.14 11.11 -8.46
N GLY A 40 -4.95 10.99 -9.02
CA GLY A 40 -4.72 11.05 -10.44
C GLY A 40 -3.39 10.41 -10.80
N VAL A 41 -3.20 10.13 -12.08
CA VAL A 41 -1.93 9.60 -12.58
C VAL A 41 -1.50 10.44 -13.77
N LEU A 42 -0.27 10.96 -13.72
CA LEU A 42 0.38 11.51 -14.89
C LEU A 42 1.13 10.39 -15.59
N PHE A 43 0.70 10.05 -16.80
CA PHE A 43 1.37 9.04 -17.62
C PHE A 43 2.39 9.68 -18.56
N PHE A 44 3.59 9.10 -18.57
CA PHE A 44 4.62 9.34 -19.57
C PHE A 44 4.66 8.13 -20.49
N GLU A 45 4.50 8.37 -21.79
CA GLU A 45 4.41 7.31 -22.78
C GLU A 45 5.39 7.63 -23.91
N LYS A 46 6.08 6.59 -24.39
CA LYS A 46 6.82 6.71 -25.64
C LYS A 46 5.81 6.69 -26.78
N ASP A 47 5.92 7.65 -27.69
CA ASP A 47 5.12 7.64 -28.90
C ASP A 47 5.46 6.39 -29.75
N ALA A 48 4.43 5.75 -30.30
CA ALA A 48 4.60 4.51 -31.05
C ALA A 48 4.99 4.86 -32.49
N GLU A 49 6.26 4.69 -32.85
CA GLU A 49 6.67 4.82 -34.26
C GLU A 49 6.04 3.70 -35.10
N GLU A 50 5.35 4.06 -36.19
CA GLU A 50 4.89 3.10 -37.18
C GLU A 50 6.09 2.44 -37.88
N MET A 51 6.33 1.16 -37.61
CA MET A 51 7.31 0.38 -38.39
C MET A 51 6.72 0.02 -39.75
N SER A 52 6.96 0.86 -40.77
CA SER A 52 6.53 0.55 -42.13
C SER A 52 7.27 -0.69 -42.67
N GLY A 53 6.53 -1.74 -43.06
CA GLY A 53 7.00 -2.79 -43.96
C GLY A 53 7.85 -3.93 -43.37
N LYS A 54 8.01 -4.02 -42.04
CA LYS A 54 8.69 -5.15 -41.39
C LYS A 54 7.82 -5.77 -40.29
N LYS A 55 7.72 -7.10 -40.26
CA LYS A 55 7.19 -7.81 -39.08
C LYS A 55 8.17 -7.55 -37.92
N GLY A 56 7.70 -6.90 -36.87
CA GLY A 56 8.50 -6.60 -35.68
C GLY A 56 7.62 -6.33 -34.46
N LEU A 57 8.21 -6.49 -33.28
CA LEU A 57 7.56 -6.19 -32.00
C LEU A 57 7.85 -4.73 -31.65
N ASN A 58 6.81 -3.90 -31.53
CA ASN A 58 6.94 -2.55 -30.97
C ASN A 58 6.64 -2.59 -29.47
N VAL A 59 7.57 -2.11 -28.65
CA VAL A 59 7.42 -2.04 -27.19
C VAL A 59 7.13 -0.59 -26.82
N VAL A 60 5.90 -0.34 -26.36
CA VAL A 60 5.46 0.94 -25.83
C VAL A 60 5.59 0.90 -24.30
N THR A 61 6.47 1.74 -23.76
CA THR A 61 6.63 1.88 -22.31
C THR A 61 5.76 3.02 -21.80
N ARG A 62 5.03 2.76 -20.72
CA ARG A 62 4.24 3.75 -19.97
C ARG A 62 4.73 3.82 -18.53
N VAL A 63 5.06 5.01 -18.05
CA VAL A 63 5.44 5.26 -16.66
C VAL A 63 4.40 6.17 -16.03
N GLY A 64 3.82 5.75 -14.90
CA GLY A 64 2.83 6.54 -14.16
C GLY A 64 3.44 7.22 -12.94
N SER A 65 3.12 8.50 -12.74
CA SER A 65 3.36 9.22 -11.48
C SER A 65 2.03 9.47 -10.79
N LEU A 66 1.85 8.90 -9.60
CA LEU A 66 0.63 9.03 -8.81
C LEU A 66 0.58 10.40 -8.11
N PHE A 67 -0.59 11.02 -8.15
CA PHE A 67 -0.92 12.21 -7.38
C PHE A 67 -1.98 11.82 -6.35
N PHE A 68 -1.69 12.08 -5.08
CA PHE A 68 -2.66 12.04 -4.00
C PHE A 68 -2.80 13.46 -3.45
N LEU A 69 -3.97 14.05 -3.64
CA LEU A 69 -4.29 15.40 -3.18
C LEU A 69 -5.26 15.30 -2.03
N GLU A 70 -4.88 15.89 -0.91
CA GLU A 70 -5.67 15.87 0.31
C GLU A 70 -6.00 17.30 0.71
N THR A 71 -7.27 17.54 1.03
CA THR A 71 -7.74 18.83 1.53
C THR A 71 -7.51 18.94 3.04
N GLN A 72 -7.72 20.12 3.62
CA GLN A 72 -7.51 20.33 5.05
C GLN A 72 -8.48 19.53 5.92
N ASP A 73 -9.70 19.26 5.44
CA ASP A 73 -10.69 18.42 6.09
C ASP A 73 -10.46 16.91 5.84
N ARG A 74 -9.24 16.52 5.47
CA ARG A 74 -8.87 15.11 5.34
C ARG A 74 -9.09 14.36 6.66
N SER A 75 -9.55 13.13 6.53
CA SER A 75 -9.76 12.18 7.62
C SER A 75 -9.20 10.84 7.17
N LYS A 76 -8.18 10.34 7.88
CA LYS A 76 -7.61 9.02 7.68
C LYS A 76 -8.07 8.16 8.84
N MET A 77 -8.97 7.22 8.59
CA MET A 77 -9.51 6.35 9.63
C MET A 77 -9.72 4.97 9.04
N ALA A 78 -9.41 3.92 9.80
CA ALA A 78 -9.64 2.56 9.35
C ALA A 78 -10.14 1.64 10.47
N THR A 79 -10.71 0.51 10.07
CA THR A 79 -10.94 -0.62 10.95
C THR A 79 -10.26 -1.87 10.39
N LEU A 80 -9.71 -2.69 11.28
CA LEU A 80 -9.14 -4.00 10.98
C LEU A 80 -9.98 -5.04 11.71
N GLU A 81 -10.69 -5.85 10.93
CA GLU A 81 -11.66 -6.84 11.43
C GLU A 81 -11.30 -8.23 10.89
N ASN A 82 -11.91 -9.27 11.45
CA ASN A 82 -11.77 -10.66 10.97
C ASN A 82 -10.31 -11.14 10.85
N VAL A 83 -9.46 -10.74 11.80
CA VAL A 83 -8.04 -11.13 11.80
C VAL A 83 -7.92 -12.63 12.03
N THR A 84 -7.31 -13.32 11.08
CA THR A 84 -7.07 -14.77 11.14
C THR A 84 -5.60 -15.05 10.88
N MET A 85 -5.06 -16.03 11.59
CA MET A 85 -3.67 -16.48 11.44
C MET A 85 -3.67 -17.95 11.03
N THR A 86 -2.85 -18.24 10.03
CA THR A 86 -2.51 -19.58 9.56
C THR A 86 -1.01 -19.82 9.76
N LEU A 87 -0.50 -20.98 9.33
CA LEU A 87 0.90 -21.38 9.52
C LEU A 87 1.95 -20.32 9.18
N HIS A 88 1.73 -19.53 8.12
CA HIS A 88 2.72 -18.60 7.56
C HIS A 88 2.13 -17.25 7.19
N THR A 89 0.85 -17.01 7.50
CA THR A 89 0.15 -15.82 7.01
C THR A 89 -0.86 -15.34 8.04
N VAL A 90 -0.88 -14.04 8.26
CA VAL A 90 -1.97 -13.33 8.92
C VAL A 90 -2.74 -12.55 7.90
N ARG A 91 -4.08 -12.64 7.97
CA ARG A 91 -5.00 -11.90 7.11
C ARG A 91 -6.05 -11.17 7.92
N GLY A 92 -6.54 -10.06 7.41
CA GLY A 92 -7.68 -9.35 7.99
C GLY A 92 -8.41 -8.51 6.96
N SER A 93 -9.64 -8.13 7.30
CA SER A 93 -10.44 -7.19 6.51
C SER A 93 -10.10 -5.76 6.96
N PHE A 94 -9.41 -5.03 6.10
CA PHE A 94 -9.02 -3.64 6.35
C PHE A 94 -9.98 -2.69 5.63
N THR A 95 -10.69 -1.85 6.37
CA THR A 95 -11.75 -0.98 5.85
C THR A 95 -11.41 0.48 6.05
N ASN A 96 -11.48 1.28 4.98
CA ASN A 96 -11.27 2.71 5.05
C ASN A 96 -12.55 3.42 5.50
N LYS A 97 -12.53 4.02 6.69
CA LYS A 97 -13.61 4.85 7.27
C LYS A 97 -13.37 6.35 7.07
N GLY A 98 -12.24 6.72 6.50
CA GLY A 98 -11.86 8.09 6.19
C GLY A 98 -12.46 8.61 4.88
N ASN A 99 -12.01 9.80 4.48
CA ASN A 99 -12.45 10.49 3.25
C ASN A 99 -11.32 10.68 2.22
N VAL A 100 -10.14 10.11 2.45
CA VAL A 100 -9.00 10.05 1.52
C VAL A 100 -8.63 8.60 1.19
N ILE A 101 -7.82 8.37 0.15
CA ILE A 101 -7.20 7.05 -0.06
C ILE A 101 -6.27 6.76 1.12
N LEU A 102 -6.36 5.56 1.68
CA LEU A 102 -5.37 5.06 2.62
C LEU A 102 -4.33 4.22 1.90
N ILE A 103 -3.08 4.43 2.30
CA ILE A 103 -1.93 3.64 1.86
C ILE A 103 -1.21 3.20 3.15
N PRO A 104 -1.82 2.27 3.92
CA PRO A 104 -1.28 1.89 5.21
C PRO A 104 0.12 1.30 5.05
N ASP A 105 1.06 1.79 5.86
CA ASP A 105 2.35 1.16 6.04
C ASP A 105 2.24 0.23 7.25
N GLY A 106 2.46 -1.06 7.06
CA GLY A 106 2.32 -1.96 8.18
C GLY A 106 3.41 -2.99 8.28
N ILE A 107 3.84 -3.14 9.52
CA ILE A 107 4.99 -3.91 9.94
C ILE A 107 4.55 -4.90 11.00
N PHE A 108 5.27 -6.00 11.11
CA PHE A 108 5.11 -6.92 12.22
C PHE A 108 6.44 -7.34 12.81
N TYR A 109 6.37 -7.72 14.09
CA TYR A 109 7.43 -8.42 14.81
C TYR A 109 6.84 -9.68 15.43
N ILE A 110 7.58 -10.80 15.37
CA ILE A 110 7.25 -12.01 16.12
C ILE A 110 8.27 -12.12 17.25
N LEU A 111 7.78 -12.20 18.48
CA LEU A 111 8.56 -12.33 19.69
C LEU A 111 8.40 -13.74 20.26
N ASP A 112 9.49 -14.35 20.74
CA ASP A 112 9.45 -15.59 21.51
C ASP A 112 9.02 -15.36 22.98
N GLU A 113 8.98 -16.43 23.79
CA GLU A 113 8.63 -16.35 25.22
C GLU A 113 9.59 -15.48 26.05
N GLN A 114 10.81 -15.24 25.57
CA GLN A 114 11.79 -14.38 26.23
C GLN A 114 11.66 -12.91 25.78
N GLY A 115 10.75 -12.62 24.84
CA GLY A 115 10.55 -11.29 24.26
C GLY A 115 11.61 -10.93 23.21
N LEU A 116 12.34 -11.90 22.66
CA LEU A 116 13.29 -11.66 21.57
C LEU A 116 12.58 -11.70 20.23
N VAL A 117 12.91 -10.75 19.35
CA VAL A 117 12.39 -10.71 17.98
C VAL A 117 13.02 -11.84 17.18
N VAL A 118 12.20 -12.83 16.81
CA VAL A 118 12.61 -14.00 16.01
C VAL A 118 12.21 -13.89 14.54
N ASP A 119 11.29 -12.98 14.21
CA ASP A 119 10.94 -12.65 12.82
C ASP A 119 10.35 -11.23 12.72
N ARG A 120 10.40 -10.66 11.51
CA ARG A 120 9.80 -9.37 11.19
C ARG A 120 9.52 -9.27 9.69
N GLY A 121 8.55 -8.45 9.34
CA GLY A 121 8.26 -8.17 7.95
C GLY A 121 7.32 -6.99 7.77
N GLU A 122 7.03 -6.74 6.52
CA GLU A 122 6.14 -5.69 6.05
C GLU A 122 4.96 -6.36 5.35
N ALA A 123 3.80 -5.71 5.37
CA ALA A 123 2.68 -6.17 4.59
C ALA A 123 2.75 -5.71 3.14
N GLU A 124 1.91 -6.34 2.33
CA GLU A 124 1.70 -5.89 0.96
C GLU A 124 1.05 -4.51 0.94
N LYS A 125 1.60 -3.63 0.11
CA LYS A 125 1.08 -2.29 -0.08
C LYS A 125 -0.27 -2.33 -0.78
N ILE A 126 -1.31 -1.83 -0.11
CA ILE A 126 -2.64 -1.65 -0.68
C ILE A 126 -2.96 -0.17 -0.85
N TYR A 127 -3.76 0.15 -1.86
CA TYR A 127 -4.34 1.49 -2.06
C TYR A 127 -5.83 1.35 -1.83
N LEU A 128 -6.34 1.92 -0.74
CA LEU A 128 -7.71 1.70 -0.29
C LEU A 128 -8.54 2.99 -0.40
N PRO A 129 -9.43 3.12 -1.38
CA PRO A 129 -10.33 4.26 -1.49
C PRO A 129 -11.28 4.41 -0.28
N PRO A 130 -11.84 5.61 -0.06
CA PRO A 130 -12.85 5.84 0.97
C PRO A 130 -14.01 4.84 0.90
N ALA A 131 -14.45 4.34 2.06
CA ALA A 131 -15.54 3.38 2.22
C ALA A 131 -15.31 1.97 1.62
N GLU A 132 -14.13 1.71 1.04
CA GLU A 132 -13.78 0.38 0.53
C GLU A 132 -13.16 -0.51 1.60
N THR A 133 -13.26 -1.83 1.39
CA THR A 133 -12.61 -2.87 2.20
C THR A 133 -11.71 -3.70 1.31
N ALA A 134 -10.49 -3.97 1.78
CA ALA A 134 -9.56 -4.90 1.15
C ALA A 134 -9.09 -5.98 2.14
N GLU A 135 -8.70 -7.13 1.61
CA GLU A 135 -7.92 -8.10 2.38
C GLU A 135 -6.51 -7.54 2.54
N TYR A 136 -6.05 -7.51 3.78
CA TYR A 136 -4.67 -7.18 4.11
C TYR A 136 -3.97 -8.44 4.59
N SER A 137 -2.75 -8.69 4.11
CA SER A 137 -2.01 -9.93 4.33
C SER A 137 -0.55 -9.66 4.67
N MET A 138 -0.05 -10.38 5.69
CA MET A 138 1.35 -10.41 6.08
C MET A 138 1.82 -11.86 6.08
N SER A 139 2.97 -12.13 5.47
CA SER A 139 3.59 -13.46 5.50
C SER A 139 4.80 -13.45 6.42
N PHE A 140 4.97 -14.52 7.20
CA PHE A 140 6.07 -14.69 8.14
C PHE A 140 6.78 -16.03 7.94
N SER A 141 7.98 -16.16 8.51
CA SER A 141 8.91 -17.25 8.25
C SER A 141 8.29 -18.62 8.55
N PRO A 142 8.41 -19.59 7.62
CA PRO A 142 7.98 -20.96 7.88
C PRO A 142 8.87 -21.71 8.87
N GLU A 143 10.05 -21.17 9.18
CA GLU A 143 11.10 -21.84 9.96
C GLU A 143 11.04 -21.56 11.46
N LEU A 144 9.98 -20.91 11.95
CA LEU A 144 9.79 -20.76 13.40
C LEU A 144 9.84 -22.13 14.10
N PRO A 145 10.65 -22.31 15.16
CA PRO A 145 10.62 -23.52 15.97
C PRO A 145 9.23 -23.79 16.58
N VAL A 146 9.02 -25.01 17.09
CA VAL A 146 7.85 -25.31 17.91
C VAL A 146 7.97 -24.51 19.22
N GLY A 147 6.91 -23.81 19.61
CA GLY A 147 6.95 -22.92 20.76
C GLY A 147 5.82 -21.90 20.76
N ARG A 148 5.83 -21.02 21.76
CA ARG A 148 4.88 -19.91 21.90
C ARG A 148 5.50 -18.60 21.45
N TYR A 149 4.66 -17.78 20.86
CA TYR A 149 5.04 -16.53 20.24
C TYR A 149 3.97 -15.47 20.43
N THR A 150 4.40 -14.21 20.39
CA THR A 150 3.52 -13.05 20.26
C THR A 150 3.86 -12.34 18.97
N MET A 151 2.90 -12.20 18.07
CA MET A 151 3.03 -11.30 16.93
C MET A 151 2.47 -9.92 17.30
N VAL A 152 3.27 -8.88 17.10
CA VAL A 152 2.84 -7.48 17.22
C VAL A 152 2.80 -6.89 15.82
N MET A 153 1.61 -6.56 15.35
CA MET A 153 1.37 -5.92 14.06
C MET A 153 1.04 -4.46 14.29
N THR A 154 1.65 -3.58 13.51
CA THR A 154 1.37 -2.15 13.51
C THR A 154 0.98 -1.73 12.10
N MET A 155 -0.08 -0.94 11.96
CA MET A 155 -0.48 -0.30 10.72
C MET A 155 -0.54 1.19 10.95
N ASP A 156 0.36 1.92 10.32
CA ASP A 156 0.41 3.38 10.32
C ASP A 156 -0.39 3.90 9.12
N LEU A 157 -1.37 4.77 9.40
CA LEU A 157 -2.20 5.41 8.38
C LEU A 157 -1.62 6.74 7.92
N GLU A 158 -0.40 7.09 8.34
CA GLU A 158 0.17 8.43 8.31
C GLU A 158 -0.58 9.39 9.27
N ASP A 159 -0.05 10.60 9.45
CA ASP A 159 -0.64 11.65 10.31
C ASP A 159 -0.87 11.26 11.80
N GLY A 160 -0.32 10.12 12.25
CA GLY A 160 -0.29 9.71 13.66
C GLY A 160 -1.37 8.72 14.07
N ASP A 161 -2.27 8.32 13.17
CA ASP A 161 -3.21 7.24 13.43
C ASP A 161 -2.53 5.88 13.22
N VAL A 162 -2.28 5.20 14.32
CA VAL A 162 -1.61 3.90 14.34
C VAL A 162 -2.54 2.87 14.95
N MET A 163 -2.76 1.78 14.22
CA MET A 163 -3.47 0.61 14.71
C MET A 163 -2.46 -0.44 15.13
N VAL A 164 -2.62 -0.99 16.34
CA VAL A 164 -1.80 -2.09 16.83
C VAL A 164 -2.69 -3.31 17.00
N LYS A 165 -2.16 -4.49 16.69
CA LYS A 165 -2.83 -5.76 16.93
C LYS A 165 -1.81 -6.76 17.45
N GLU A 166 -2.13 -7.42 18.55
CA GLU A 166 -1.30 -8.48 19.10
C GLU A 166 -1.99 -9.84 18.93
N ILE A 167 -1.24 -10.84 18.50
CA ILE A 167 -1.71 -12.21 18.35
C ILE A 167 -0.76 -13.12 19.11
N ASP A 168 -1.25 -13.73 20.19
CA ASP A 168 -0.56 -14.82 20.87
C ASP A 168 -0.88 -16.12 20.14
N PHE A 169 0.16 -16.87 19.77
CA PHE A 169 0.00 -18.15 19.10
C PHE A 169 1.04 -19.17 19.54
N GLU A 170 0.73 -20.45 19.32
CA GLU A 170 1.61 -21.57 19.59
C GLU A 170 1.79 -22.37 18.30
N LYS A 171 3.03 -22.49 17.84
CA LYS A 171 3.38 -23.42 16.76
C LYS A 171 3.58 -24.79 17.40
N MET A 172 2.67 -25.72 17.13
CA MET A 172 2.66 -27.05 17.76
C MET A 172 3.48 -28.06 16.95
N SER A 173 3.57 -27.88 15.63
CA SER A 173 4.41 -28.69 14.73
C SER A 173 4.80 -27.90 13.48
N SER A 174 5.49 -28.54 12.52
CA SER A 174 5.77 -27.93 11.21
C SER A 174 4.51 -27.65 10.38
N ALA A 175 3.38 -28.31 10.68
CA ALA A 175 2.13 -28.21 9.93
C ALA A 175 0.94 -27.74 10.79
N GLU A 176 1.17 -27.33 12.04
CA GLU A 176 0.10 -26.96 12.96
C GLU A 176 0.44 -25.74 13.80
N LEU A 177 -0.45 -24.76 13.78
CA LEU A 177 -0.39 -23.52 14.55
C LEU A 177 -1.76 -23.29 15.20
N ARG A 178 -1.76 -22.86 16.45
CA ARG A 178 -2.97 -22.50 17.20
C ARG A 178 -2.90 -21.06 17.69
N VAL A 179 -3.90 -20.26 17.33
CA VAL A 179 -4.10 -18.94 17.92
C VAL A 179 -4.62 -19.12 19.35
N LEU A 180 -3.96 -18.49 20.31
CA LEU A 180 -4.33 -18.52 21.72
C LEU A 180 -5.19 -17.31 22.07
N LYS A 181 -4.82 -16.12 21.58
CA LYS A 181 -5.51 -14.86 21.87
C LYS A 181 -5.19 -13.80 20.83
N THR A 182 -6.17 -12.93 20.58
CA THR A 182 -6.00 -11.72 19.77
C THR A 182 -6.39 -10.49 20.60
N ARG A 183 -5.58 -9.43 20.58
CA ARG A 183 -5.78 -8.18 21.34
C ARG A 183 -5.59 -6.96 20.43
N ASP A 184 -6.24 -5.86 20.80
CA ASP A 184 -5.95 -4.51 20.31
C ASP A 184 -4.95 -3.83 21.26
#